data_AF-A0A396M1G0-F1
#
_entry.id   AF-A0A396M1G0-F1
#
_cell.length_a   1.000
_cell.length_b   1.000
_cell.length_c   1.000
_cell.angle_alpha   90.00
_cell.angle_beta   90.00
_cell.angle_gamma   90.00
#
_symmetry.space_group_name_H-M   'P 1'
#
loop_
_entity.id
_entity.type
_entity.pdbx_description
1 polymer ?
#
loop_
_entity_poly.entity_id
_entity_poly.type
_entity_poly.pdbx_seq_one_letter_code
_entity_poly.pdbx_strand_id
1 'polypeptide(L)'
;MKRLLLLLGCVAAFSSCLKNDKFERDMTSTGYIIYSSAAKQTLVALDPFNVAFRLNILIAEGDGDFNAAPGEIRQKMFSTGTVISYDETRANYKLVFNSGSISGDYPRKGTITISTNGYGSLAEAGARWDIYLSDSYAMFSDSKAIYTSSGTYSVTNSGDNTWQVSIQQLVSVLPDAGIVEGSDGSEIEFESDWTASYTIKQETGTQKLTDVRNSIFTVSTSVLNGKTMYLPADQLNVSTPKPFQFNPACSASAPVGNGLMTISLANDDEMMSNYTTAEVMGGDQLNTCFPKIKISYGGYTTEY
;
A
#
# COMPACT_ATOMS: atom_id res chain seq x y z
N MET A 1 -5.06 -0.67 -30.14
CA MET A 1 -3.87 -0.39 -29.32
C MET A 1 -4.26 -0.51 -27.85
N LYS A 2 -3.94 -1.64 -27.20
CA LYS A 2 -4.32 -1.95 -25.81
C LYS A 2 -3.18 -1.56 -24.87
N ARG A 3 -3.53 -0.80 -23.82
CA ARG A 3 -2.64 -0.07 -22.91
C ARG A 3 -2.00 -1.03 -21.90
N LEU A 4 -0.69 -0.91 -21.74
CA LEU A 4 0.15 -1.77 -20.92
C LEU A 4 0.38 -1.10 -19.55
N LEU A 5 -0.60 -1.19 -18.65
CA LEU A 5 -0.60 -0.59 -17.30
C LEU A 5 -0.12 -1.63 -16.30
N LEU A 6 1.11 -1.47 -15.81
CA LEU A 6 1.64 -2.28 -14.72
C LEU A 6 2.93 -1.65 -14.23
N LEU A 7 2.89 -1.01 -13.08
CA LEU A 7 3.30 -1.65 -11.83
C LEU A 7 3.02 -0.68 -10.71
N LEU A 8 1.82 -0.75 -10.17
CA LEU A 8 1.30 0.38 -9.45
C LEU A 8 0.09 0.09 -8.61
N GLY A 9 0.08 0.64 -7.41
CA GLY A 9 -1.13 0.77 -6.61
C GLY A 9 -1.59 -0.54 -6.00
N CYS A 10 -0.78 -1.14 -5.11
CA CYS A 10 -1.45 -1.67 -3.93
C CYS A 10 -2.05 -0.46 -3.22
N VAL A 11 -3.35 -0.32 -3.47
CA VAL A 11 -4.28 0.74 -3.07
C VAL A 11 -4.10 2.03 -3.91
N ALA A 12 -5.16 2.49 -4.59
CA ALA A 12 -5.27 3.84 -5.19
C ALA A 12 -6.61 4.11 -5.92
N ALA A 13 -7.79 3.98 -5.30
CA ALA A 13 -8.97 4.79 -5.69
C ALA A 13 -10.17 4.57 -4.76
N PHE A 14 -10.31 5.44 -3.76
CA PHE A 14 -11.62 5.84 -3.23
C PHE A 14 -11.75 7.36 -3.38
N SER A 15 -11.95 7.80 -4.63
CA SER A 15 -12.26 9.20 -4.96
C SER A 15 -13.09 9.30 -6.25
N SER A 16 -14.37 8.97 -6.17
CA SER A 16 -15.45 9.58 -6.95
C SER A 16 -16.77 9.27 -6.23
N CYS A 17 -17.71 10.16 -5.93
CA CYS A 17 -17.94 11.57 -6.21
C CYS A 17 -18.67 12.18 -5.01
N LEU A 18 -18.20 13.34 -4.55
CA LEU A 18 -19.03 14.30 -3.82
C LEU A 18 -20.11 14.81 -4.78
N LYS A 19 -21.34 14.30 -4.67
CA LYS A 19 -22.53 15.13 -4.88
C LYS A 19 -23.36 15.08 -3.62
N ASN A 20 -23.52 16.27 -3.05
CA ASN A 20 -24.57 16.63 -2.11
C ASN A 20 -25.87 15.96 -2.52
N ASP A 21 -26.45 15.18 -1.61
CA ASP A 21 -27.77 15.56 -1.10
C ASP A 21 -27.78 15.38 0.43
N LYS A 22 -28.24 16.47 1.06
CA LYS A 22 -28.21 16.79 2.47
C LYS A 22 -29.15 15.87 3.25
N PHE A 23 -28.68 15.36 4.39
CA PHE A 23 -29.48 14.90 5.54
C PHE A 23 -30.02 13.45 5.59
N GLU A 24 -29.92 12.62 4.55
CA GLU A 24 -30.32 11.18 4.62
C GLU A 24 -29.17 10.19 4.37
N ARG A 25 -27.91 10.63 4.39
CA ARG A 25 -26.72 9.75 4.28
C ARG A 25 -26.28 9.24 5.65
N ASP A 26 -26.97 8.18 6.05
CA ASP A 26 -26.95 7.39 7.27
C ASP A 26 -25.57 6.95 7.82
N MET A 27 -25.59 6.41 9.04
CA MET A 27 -24.47 5.94 9.90
C MET A 27 -23.40 5.10 9.17
N THR A 28 -23.68 4.53 8.00
CA THR A 28 -22.71 3.81 7.15
C THR A 28 -21.69 4.70 6.47
N SER A 29 -21.93 6.02 6.37
CA SER A 29 -20.91 6.98 5.92
C SER A 29 -19.69 7.03 6.85
N THR A 30 -19.89 6.91 8.17
CA THR A 30 -18.80 6.83 9.16
C THR A 30 -17.99 5.56 8.95
N GLY A 31 -18.65 4.40 8.82
CA GLY A 31 -17.96 3.14 8.50
C GLY A 31 -17.14 3.23 7.21
N TYR A 32 -17.67 3.86 6.16
CA TYR A 32 -16.93 4.07 4.92
C TYR A 32 -15.71 4.99 5.09
N ILE A 33 -15.81 6.04 5.93
CA ILE A 33 -14.68 6.94 6.24
C ILE A 33 -13.58 6.17 6.98
N ILE A 34 -13.94 5.36 7.99
CA ILE A 34 -13.00 4.52 8.75
C ILE A 34 -12.29 3.54 7.81
N TYR A 35 -13.05 2.81 6.99
CA TYR A 35 -12.50 1.92 5.98
C TYR A 35 -11.58 2.63 5.00
N SER A 36 -12.02 3.74 4.42
CA SER A 36 -11.24 4.50 3.45
C SER A 36 -9.94 5.03 4.05
N SER A 37 -9.96 5.43 5.33
CA SER A 37 -8.77 5.88 6.04
C SER A 37 -7.77 4.75 6.24
N ALA A 38 -8.20 3.60 6.76
CA ALA A 38 -7.36 2.42 6.96
C ALA A 38 -6.78 1.88 5.64
N ALA A 39 -7.59 1.87 4.57
CA ALA A 39 -7.15 1.49 3.24
C ALA A 39 -6.06 2.45 2.72
N LYS A 40 -6.27 3.78 2.80
CA LYS A 40 -5.25 4.77 2.43
C LYS A 40 -4.00 4.69 3.28
N GLN A 41 -4.10 4.36 4.58
CA GLN A 41 -2.91 4.15 5.40
C GLN A 41 -2.12 2.93 4.94
N THR A 42 -2.81 1.84 4.58
CA THR A 42 -2.19 0.62 4.05
C THR A 42 -1.48 0.87 2.71
N LEU A 43 -2.05 1.74 1.87
CA LEU A 43 -1.41 2.23 0.63
C LEU A 43 -0.02 2.80 0.90
N VAL A 44 0.02 3.76 1.83
CA VAL A 44 1.24 4.48 2.17
C VAL A 44 2.25 3.57 2.84
N ALA A 45 1.77 2.66 3.70
CA ALA A 45 2.60 1.64 4.32
C ALA A 45 3.24 0.67 3.32
N LEU A 46 2.55 0.30 2.23
CA LEU A 46 3.07 -0.66 1.25
C LEU A 46 3.82 -0.02 0.07
N ASP A 47 3.89 1.31 0.01
CA ASP A 47 4.61 2.00 -1.07
C ASP A 47 6.12 1.69 -1.10
N PRO A 48 6.86 1.66 0.04
CA PRO A 48 8.26 1.24 0.03
C PRO A 48 8.46 -0.22 -0.40
N PHE A 49 7.56 -1.14 -0.02
CA PHE A 49 7.55 -2.51 -0.54
C PHE A 49 7.36 -2.53 -2.06
N ASN A 50 6.45 -1.73 -2.61
CA ASN A 50 6.23 -1.65 -4.06
C ASN A 50 7.52 -1.22 -4.79
N VAL A 51 8.23 -0.22 -4.25
CA VAL A 51 9.53 0.21 -4.79
C VAL A 51 10.55 -0.92 -4.76
N ALA A 52 10.68 -1.63 -3.64
CA ALA A 52 11.58 -2.78 -3.51
C ALA A 52 11.22 -3.92 -4.48
N PHE A 53 9.92 -4.23 -4.61
CA PHE A 53 9.45 -5.27 -5.52
C PHE A 53 9.73 -4.92 -6.99
N ARG A 54 9.54 -3.66 -7.39
CA ARG A 54 9.89 -3.19 -8.74
C ARG A 54 11.40 -3.25 -9.02
N LEU A 55 12.23 -2.90 -8.03
CA LEU A 55 13.67 -3.11 -8.14
C LEU A 55 13.98 -4.60 -8.35
N ASN A 56 13.33 -5.49 -7.60
CA ASN A 56 13.51 -6.93 -7.76
C ASN A 56 13.10 -7.42 -9.14
N ILE A 57 12.05 -6.85 -9.74
CA ILE A 57 11.67 -7.14 -11.13
C ILE A 57 12.79 -6.70 -12.09
N LEU A 58 13.42 -5.54 -11.90
CA LEU A 58 14.57 -5.16 -12.73
C LEU A 58 15.75 -6.11 -12.58
N ILE A 59 16.07 -6.52 -11.35
CA ILE A 59 17.11 -7.52 -11.08
C ILE A 59 16.78 -8.83 -11.79
N ALA A 60 15.54 -9.30 -11.67
CA ALA A 60 15.09 -10.51 -12.35
C ALA A 60 15.22 -10.35 -13.87
N GLU A 61 14.73 -9.25 -14.45
CA GLU A 61 14.74 -8.99 -15.90
C GLU A 61 16.15 -8.84 -16.49
N GLY A 62 17.11 -8.36 -15.71
CA GLY A 62 18.53 -8.29 -16.08
C GLY A 62 19.37 -9.48 -15.59
N ASP A 63 18.74 -10.60 -15.23
CA ASP A 63 19.40 -11.85 -14.83
C ASP A 63 20.42 -11.67 -13.69
N GLY A 64 20.07 -10.83 -12.71
CA GLY A 64 20.88 -10.51 -11.53
C GLY A 64 21.45 -9.09 -11.53
N ASP A 65 21.52 -8.41 -12.68
CA ASP A 65 21.97 -7.03 -12.79
C ASP A 65 20.83 -6.11 -13.27
N PHE A 66 20.36 -5.22 -12.39
CA PHE A 66 19.29 -4.27 -12.73
C PHE A 66 19.64 -3.33 -13.91
N ASN A 67 20.94 -3.11 -14.21
CA ASN A 67 21.34 -2.31 -15.37
C ASN A 67 21.22 -3.07 -16.69
N ALA A 68 21.25 -4.41 -16.65
CA ALA A 68 21.04 -5.26 -17.82
C ALA A 68 19.56 -5.41 -18.19
N ALA A 69 18.64 -4.96 -17.33
CA ALA A 69 17.20 -4.99 -17.62
C ALA A 69 16.85 -4.17 -18.88
N PRO A 70 15.94 -4.66 -19.75
CA PRO A 70 15.53 -3.93 -20.95
C PRO A 70 15.06 -2.51 -20.64
N GLY A 71 15.51 -1.52 -21.42
CA GLY A 71 15.21 -0.11 -21.17
C GLY A 71 13.71 0.20 -21.13
N GLU A 72 12.90 -0.50 -21.94
CA GLU A 72 11.44 -0.35 -21.91
C GLU A 72 10.79 -0.88 -20.62
N ILE A 73 11.40 -1.87 -19.96
CA ILE A 73 10.95 -2.38 -18.67
C ILE A 73 11.35 -1.40 -17.58
N ARG A 74 12.58 -0.88 -17.61
CA ARG A 74 13.05 0.15 -16.70
C ARG A 74 12.13 1.39 -16.67
N GLN A 75 11.72 1.86 -17.84
CA GLN A 75 10.78 2.99 -17.97
C GLN A 75 9.35 2.68 -17.51
N LYS A 76 8.96 1.40 -17.45
CA LYS A 76 7.67 0.96 -16.88
C LYS A 76 7.75 0.80 -15.36
N MET A 77 8.93 0.51 -14.79
CA MET A 77 9.10 0.32 -13.34
C MET A 77 9.27 1.66 -12.62
N PHE A 78 10.02 2.58 -13.22
CA PHE A 78 10.41 3.85 -12.62
C PHE A 78 10.33 4.99 -13.62
N SER A 79 10.08 6.19 -13.11
CA SER A 79 10.07 7.41 -13.91
C SER A 79 11.46 7.66 -14.52
N THR A 80 11.51 8.35 -15.66
CA THR A 80 12.77 8.66 -16.36
C THR A 80 13.79 9.40 -15.48
N GLY A 81 13.32 10.16 -14.48
CA GLY A 81 14.18 10.90 -13.56
C GLY A 81 14.64 10.12 -12.34
N THR A 82 14.21 8.87 -12.17
CA THR A 82 14.64 8.03 -11.04
C THR A 82 16.07 7.53 -11.27
N VAL A 83 16.96 7.84 -10.34
CA VAL A 83 18.34 7.36 -10.34
C VAL A 83 18.45 6.17 -9.40
N ILE A 84 18.94 5.03 -9.91
CA ILE A 84 19.20 3.82 -9.14
C ILE A 84 20.71 3.58 -9.15
N SER A 85 21.28 3.36 -7.97
CA SER A 85 22.69 3.05 -7.77
C SER A 85 22.83 1.89 -6.79
N TYR A 86 23.90 1.11 -6.92
CA TYR A 86 24.20 -0.01 -6.03
C TYR A 86 25.58 0.17 -5.40
N ASP A 87 25.65 0.02 -4.08
CA ASP A 87 26.90 -0.02 -3.31
C ASP A 87 27.19 -1.48 -2.97
N GLU A 88 28.10 -2.08 -3.75
CA GLU A 88 28.53 -3.47 -3.58
C GLU A 88 29.12 -3.75 -2.19
N THR A 89 29.81 -2.76 -1.60
CA THR A 89 30.50 -2.96 -0.31
C THR A 89 29.52 -3.11 0.85
N ARG A 90 28.32 -2.52 0.72
CA ARG A 90 27.27 -2.55 1.73
C ARG A 90 26.06 -3.39 1.32
N ALA A 91 26.06 -3.92 0.10
CA ALA A 91 24.90 -4.58 -0.52
C ALA A 91 23.64 -3.71 -0.48
N ASN A 92 23.78 -2.42 -0.80
CA ASN A 92 22.72 -1.43 -0.69
C ASN A 92 22.35 -0.83 -2.04
N TYR A 93 21.06 -0.83 -2.36
CA TYR A 93 20.52 -0.02 -3.45
C TYR A 93 20.09 1.34 -2.92
N LYS A 94 20.42 2.41 -3.65
CA LYS A 94 19.92 3.76 -3.39
C LYS A 94 19.12 4.24 -4.60
N LEU A 95 17.85 4.55 -4.36
CA LEU A 95 16.91 5.06 -5.35
C LEU A 95 16.56 6.52 -5.01
N VAL A 96 16.83 7.43 -5.93
CA VAL A 96 16.54 8.86 -5.80
C VAL A 96 15.43 9.24 -6.77
N PHE A 97 14.34 9.78 -6.23
CA PHE A 97 13.13 10.17 -6.97
C PHE A 97 13.00 11.68 -7.09
N ASN A 98 12.50 12.17 -8.23
CA ASN A 98 12.42 13.58 -8.57
C ASN A 98 11.00 14.07 -8.90
N SER A 99 9.96 13.46 -8.32
CA SER A 99 8.55 13.72 -8.59
C SER A 99 8.07 13.38 -10.02
N GLY A 100 8.87 12.62 -10.78
CA GLY A 100 8.41 12.06 -12.05
C GLY A 100 7.26 11.07 -11.86
N SER A 101 6.23 11.18 -12.71
CA SER A 101 5.13 10.22 -12.77
C SER A 101 5.34 9.21 -13.89
N ILE A 102 5.00 7.95 -13.65
CA ILE A 102 4.67 7.00 -14.72
C ILE A 102 3.15 6.83 -14.77
N SER A 103 2.61 6.44 -15.92
CA SER A 103 1.16 6.33 -16.10
C SER A 103 0.55 5.36 -15.10
N GLY A 104 -0.44 5.83 -14.35
CA GLY A 104 -1.07 5.08 -13.28
C GLY A 104 -0.32 5.13 -11.96
N ASP A 105 0.79 5.90 -11.84
CA ASP A 105 1.59 6.00 -10.60
C ASP A 105 1.25 7.15 -9.72
N TYR A 106 1.57 6.93 -8.44
CA TYR A 106 1.91 8.02 -7.58
C TYR A 106 3.33 8.50 -7.88
N PRO A 107 3.51 9.80 -8.20
CA PRO A 107 4.82 10.40 -8.19
C PRO A 107 5.48 10.24 -6.83
N ARG A 108 6.80 10.11 -6.81
CA ARG A 108 7.60 10.04 -5.57
C ARG A 108 8.70 11.07 -5.59
N LYS A 109 9.10 11.55 -4.43
CA LYS A 109 10.27 12.43 -4.22
C LYS A 109 11.09 11.89 -3.05
N GLY A 110 12.37 12.24 -3.04
CA GLY A 110 13.28 11.90 -1.96
C GLY A 110 14.06 10.63 -2.26
N THR A 111 14.58 9.99 -1.22
CA THR A 111 15.47 8.82 -1.36
C THR A 111 14.93 7.64 -0.57
N ILE A 112 15.00 6.45 -1.18
CA ILE A 112 14.92 5.17 -0.48
C ILE A 112 16.28 4.48 -0.58
N THR A 113 16.76 3.93 0.53
CA THR A 113 17.88 2.99 0.56
C THR A 113 17.36 1.60 0.93
N ILE A 114 17.75 0.58 0.18
CA ILE A 114 17.34 -0.82 0.41
C ILE A 114 18.61 -1.62 0.67
N SER A 115 18.77 -2.13 1.89
CA SER A 115 19.79 -3.12 2.23
C SER A 115 19.30 -4.49 1.85
N THR A 116 20.02 -5.19 0.97
CA THR A 116 19.63 -6.56 0.60
C THR A 116 20.12 -7.61 1.58
N ASN A 117 20.93 -7.21 2.58
CA ASN A 117 21.53 -8.10 3.56
C ASN A 117 22.30 -9.29 2.94
N GLY A 118 22.90 -9.07 1.77
CA GLY A 118 23.69 -10.07 1.05
C GLY A 118 22.88 -10.99 0.12
N TYR A 119 21.56 -10.85 0.06
CA TYR A 119 20.74 -11.55 -0.93
C TYR A 119 20.83 -10.86 -2.30
N GLY A 120 20.95 -11.63 -3.38
CA GLY A 120 21.00 -11.11 -4.75
C GLY A 120 19.63 -10.70 -5.27
N SER A 121 18.58 -11.37 -4.81
CA SER A 121 17.19 -11.12 -5.19
C SER A 121 16.22 -11.34 -4.03
N LEU A 122 15.13 -10.58 -4.01
CA LEU A 122 14.00 -10.80 -3.12
C LEU A 122 13.21 -12.08 -3.48
N ALA A 123 13.51 -12.73 -4.61
CA ALA A 123 12.95 -14.03 -5.00
C ALA A 123 13.57 -15.20 -4.22
N GLU A 124 14.76 -15.01 -3.63
CA GLU A 124 15.44 -16.08 -2.87
C GLU A 124 14.67 -16.38 -1.58
N ALA A 125 14.47 -17.68 -1.30
CA ALA A 125 13.79 -18.10 -0.07
C ALA A 125 14.59 -17.65 1.16
N GLY A 126 13.91 -16.99 2.10
CA GLY A 126 14.55 -16.40 3.28
C GLY A 126 15.21 -15.03 3.03
N ALA A 127 15.17 -14.50 1.80
CA ALA A 127 15.71 -13.16 1.52
C ALA A 127 15.05 -12.12 2.42
N ARG A 128 15.87 -11.30 3.07
CA ARG A 128 15.41 -10.20 3.91
C ARG A 128 16.01 -8.90 3.43
N TRP A 129 15.17 -7.97 3.00
CA TRP A 129 15.58 -6.62 2.64
C TRP A 129 15.08 -5.62 3.68
N ASP A 130 15.97 -4.78 4.19
CA ASP A 130 15.61 -3.69 5.10
C ASP A 130 15.57 -2.37 4.33
N ILE A 131 14.53 -1.57 4.55
CA ILE A 131 14.24 -0.36 3.77
C ILE A 131 14.36 0.86 4.68
N TYR A 132 15.09 1.87 4.21
CA TYR A 132 15.33 3.12 4.90
C TYR A 132 14.81 4.28 4.06
N LEU A 133 13.92 5.06 4.64
CA LEU A 133 13.32 6.24 4.01
C LEU A 133 14.09 7.48 4.47
N SER A 134 14.48 8.35 3.54
CA SER A 134 15.00 9.67 3.91
C SER A 134 13.88 10.55 4.47
N ASP A 135 14.20 11.55 5.29
CA ASP A 135 13.23 12.54 5.79
C ASP A 135 12.47 13.29 4.66
N SER A 136 13.07 13.35 3.47
CA SER A 136 12.48 13.96 2.28
C SER A 136 11.61 13.01 1.44
N TYR A 137 11.45 11.75 1.87
CA TYR A 137 10.69 10.77 1.13
C TYR A 137 9.20 11.11 1.17
N ALA A 138 8.61 11.25 -0.02
CA ALA A 138 7.21 11.57 -0.15
C ALA A 138 6.59 10.90 -1.36
N MET A 139 5.35 10.46 -1.18
CA MET A 139 4.45 10.03 -2.24
C MET A 139 3.42 11.14 -2.50
N PHE A 140 3.06 11.35 -3.76
CA PHE A 140 2.10 12.38 -4.15
C PHE A 140 0.76 11.75 -4.54
N SER A 141 -0.29 12.07 -3.79
CA SER A 141 -1.67 11.67 -4.11
C SER A 141 -2.50 12.93 -4.36
N ASP A 142 -3.16 13.01 -5.52
CA ASP A 142 -3.93 14.20 -5.94
C ASP A 142 -3.16 15.53 -5.80
N SER A 143 -1.87 15.51 -6.17
CA SER A 143 -0.91 16.63 -6.03
C SER A 143 -0.55 17.03 -4.60
N LYS A 144 -1.05 16.33 -3.57
CA LYS A 144 -0.65 16.52 -2.17
C LYS A 144 0.50 15.60 -1.81
N ALA A 145 1.52 16.15 -1.15
CA ALA A 145 2.63 15.36 -0.65
C ALA A 145 2.25 14.66 0.66
N ILE A 146 2.49 13.35 0.70
CA ILE A 146 2.44 12.54 1.92
C ILE A 146 3.89 12.21 2.25
N TYR A 147 4.45 12.86 3.28
CA TYR A 147 5.80 12.57 3.75
C TYR A 147 5.76 11.32 4.60
N THR A 148 6.73 10.43 4.43
CA THR A 148 6.70 9.13 5.10
C THR A 148 8.07 8.78 5.66
N SER A 149 8.09 8.44 6.94
CA SER A 149 9.23 7.88 7.65
C SER A 149 8.81 6.64 8.44
N SER A 150 9.78 5.84 8.88
CA SER A 150 9.52 4.64 9.67
C SER A 150 10.67 4.38 10.64
N GLY A 151 10.37 3.88 11.84
CA GLY A 151 11.39 3.37 12.74
C GLY A 151 12.08 2.13 12.19
N THR A 152 11.30 1.13 11.76
CA THR A 152 11.82 -0.04 11.03
C THR A 152 10.90 -0.41 9.87
N TYR A 153 11.50 -0.88 8.77
CA TYR A 153 10.80 -1.42 7.62
C TYR A 153 11.60 -2.58 7.04
N SER A 154 11.00 -3.76 6.97
CA SER A 154 11.66 -4.95 6.40
C SER A 154 10.70 -5.77 5.56
N VAL A 155 11.25 -6.43 4.54
CA VAL A 155 10.55 -7.34 3.65
C VAL A 155 11.29 -8.67 3.68
N THR A 156 10.62 -9.72 4.12
CA THR A 156 11.20 -11.08 4.17
C THR A 156 10.44 -11.99 3.22
N ASN A 157 11.13 -12.69 2.33
CA ASN A 157 10.56 -13.76 1.53
C ASN A 157 10.45 -15.03 2.39
N SER A 158 9.22 -15.44 2.70
CA SER A 158 8.93 -16.63 3.50
C SER A 158 8.92 -17.93 2.67
N GLY A 159 9.27 -17.88 1.39
CA GLY A 159 9.15 -18.98 0.44
C GLY A 159 7.86 -18.90 -0.39
N ASP A 160 7.79 -19.71 -1.44
CA ASP A 160 6.59 -19.90 -2.28
C ASP A 160 5.96 -18.59 -2.77
N ASN A 161 6.80 -17.65 -3.25
CA ASN A 161 6.38 -16.33 -3.72
C ASN A 161 5.55 -15.55 -2.66
N THR A 162 5.88 -15.72 -1.39
CA THR A 162 5.21 -15.05 -0.27
C THR A 162 6.20 -14.14 0.45
N TRP A 163 5.81 -12.89 0.68
CA TRP A 163 6.59 -11.88 1.38
C TRP A 163 5.86 -11.38 2.61
N GLN A 164 6.57 -11.32 3.73
CA GLN A 164 6.13 -10.63 4.93
C GLN A 164 6.76 -9.24 4.98
N VAL A 165 5.93 -8.21 5.01
CA VAL A 165 6.35 -6.81 5.21
C VAL A 165 6.09 -6.46 6.67
N SER A 166 7.15 -6.16 7.41
CA SER A 166 7.09 -5.77 8.82
C SER A 166 7.50 -4.31 8.97
N ILE A 167 6.64 -3.52 9.60
CA ILE A 167 6.75 -2.07 9.73
C ILE A 167 6.52 -1.69 11.18
N GLN A 168 7.44 -0.93 11.78
CA GLN A 168 7.26 -0.34 13.10
C GLN A 168 7.33 1.17 13.02
N GLN A 169 6.38 1.84 13.69
CA GLN A 169 6.31 3.29 13.81
C GLN A 169 6.42 4.01 12.45
N LEU A 170 5.54 3.65 11.51
CA LEU A 170 5.41 4.38 10.25
C LEU A 170 4.66 5.68 10.49
N VAL A 171 5.37 6.78 10.25
CA VAL A 171 4.84 8.13 10.36
C VAL A 171 4.56 8.67 8.98
N SER A 172 3.30 9.01 8.71
CA SER A 172 2.83 9.58 7.45
C SER A 172 2.16 10.92 7.73
N VAL A 173 2.69 11.99 7.15
CA VAL A 173 2.26 13.37 7.42
C VAL A 173 1.65 13.99 6.17
N LEU A 174 0.52 14.68 6.34
CA LEU A 174 -0.13 15.52 5.33
C LEU A 174 0.03 17.01 5.69
N PRO A 175 1.11 17.70 5.27
CA PRO A 175 1.36 19.08 5.69
C PRO A 175 0.26 20.04 5.24
N ASP A 176 -0.34 19.78 4.08
CA ASP A 176 -1.38 20.61 3.48
C ASP A 176 -2.76 20.45 4.15
N ALA A 177 -2.90 19.51 5.10
CA ALA A 177 -4.15 19.31 5.86
C ALA A 177 -4.29 20.28 7.04
N GLY A 178 -3.22 20.97 7.43
CA GLY A 178 -3.21 21.92 8.55
C GLY A 178 -3.25 21.24 9.92
N ILE A 179 -3.55 22.02 10.95
CA ILE A 179 -3.73 21.58 12.34
C ILE A 179 -5.19 21.85 12.70
N VAL A 180 -5.87 20.88 13.33
CA VAL A 180 -7.22 21.07 13.86
C VAL A 180 -7.20 21.03 15.39
N GLU A 181 -8.02 21.87 16.03
CA GLU A 181 -8.16 21.88 17.48
C GLU A 181 -9.10 20.74 17.92
N GLY A 182 -8.62 19.90 18.84
CA GLY A 182 -9.39 18.85 19.48
C GLY A 182 -10.45 19.39 20.43
N SER A 183 -11.41 18.55 20.82
CA SER A 183 -12.46 18.93 21.76
C SER A 183 -11.95 19.30 23.16
N ASP A 184 -10.70 18.92 23.47
CA ASP A 184 -9.96 19.24 24.69
C ASP A 184 -9.00 20.43 24.55
N GLY A 185 -8.98 21.09 23.38
CA GLY A 185 -8.06 22.20 23.07
C GLY A 185 -6.67 21.75 22.63
N SER A 186 -6.45 20.45 22.39
CA SER A 186 -5.18 19.94 21.84
C SER A 186 -5.04 20.23 20.34
N GLU A 187 -3.82 20.46 19.87
CA GLU A 187 -3.54 20.53 18.44
C GLU A 187 -3.43 19.11 17.87
N ILE A 188 -4.24 18.81 16.85
CA ILE A 188 -4.26 17.52 16.16
C ILE A 188 -3.62 17.72 14.78
N GLU A 189 -2.44 17.12 14.62
CA GLU A 189 -1.74 17.04 13.35
C GLU A 189 -2.24 15.82 12.54
N PHE A 190 -2.34 15.96 11.22
CA PHE A 190 -2.70 14.86 10.31
C PHE A 190 -1.50 13.93 10.08
N GLU A 191 -1.17 13.19 11.13
CA GLU A 191 -0.06 12.26 11.23
C GLU A 191 -0.54 10.85 11.59
N SER A 192 0.13 9.82 11.07
CA SER A 192 -0.05 8.41 11.46
C SER A 192 1.05 7.94 12.41
N ASP A 193 0.80 6.90 13.21
CA ASP A 193 1.81 6.17 14.00
C ASP A 193 1.70 4.65 13.77
N TRP A 194 1.64 4.27 12.50
CA TRP A 194 1.17 2.97 12.05
C TRP A 194 2.21 1.85 12.26
N THR A 195 1.82 0.78 12.94
CA THR A 195 2.63 -0.46 13.06
C THR A 195 1.88 -1.62 12.44
N ALA A 196 2.56 -2.38 11.59
CA ALA A 196 1.91 -3.30 10.67
C ALA A 196 2.75 -4.52 10.31
N SER A 197 2.08 -5.65 10.10
CA SER A 197 2.62 -6.81 9.39
C SER A 197 1.68 -7.20 8.26
N TYR A 198 2.17 -7.14 7.03
CA TYR A 198 1.44 -7.59 5.83
C TYR A 198 2.04 -8.88 5.29
N THR A 199 1.18 -9.77 4.79
CA THR A 199 1.57 -10.93 3.99
C THR A 199 1.09 -10.72 2.57
N ILE A 200 2.02 -10.76 1.63
CA ILE A 200 1.77 -10.55 0.20
C ILE A 200 2.21 -11.82 -0.52
N LYS A 201 1.32 -12.43 -1.30
CA LYS A 201 1.65 -13.62 -2.09
C LYS A 201 1.34 -13.42 -3.55
N GLN A 202 2.27 -13.79 -4.42
CA GLN A 202 2.04 -13.94 -5.86
C GLN A 202 1.70 -15.42 -6.12
N GLU A 203 0.48 -15.70 -6.60
CA GLU A 203 -0.02 -17.07 -6.69
C GLU A 203 0.76 -17.94 -7.70
N THR A 204 1.23 -17.35 -8.80
CA THR A 204 1.92 -18.09 -9.87
C THR A 204 3.02 -17.26 -10.55
N GLY A 205 3.99 -17.96 -11.14
CA GLY A 205 5.03 -17.38 -11.99
C GLY A 205 6.27 -16.89 -11.24
N THR A 206 7.19 -16.28 -11.98
CA THR A 206 8.43 -15.68 -11.48
C THR A 206 8.26 -14.17 -11.22
N GLN A 207 9.34 -13.51 -10.78
CA GLN A 207 9.40 -12.04 -10.66
C GLN A 207 9.86 -11.35 -11.96
N LYS A 208 9.82 -12.04 -13.11
CA LYS A 208 9.84 -11.36 -14.41
C LYS A 208 8.52 -10.61 -14.60
N LEU A 209 8.56 -9.47 -15.28
CA LEU A 209 7.40 -8.60 -15.45
C LEU A 209 6.22 -9.36 -16.04
N THR A 210 6.42 -10.10 -17.13
CA THR A 210 5.33 -10.84 -17.82
C THR A 210 4.57 -11.77 -16.87
N ASP A 211 5.25 -12.46 -15.96
CA ASP A 211 4.62 -13.37 -15.01
C ASP A 211 3.88 -12.61 -13.92
N VAL A 212 4.51 -11.58 -13.35
CA VAL A 212 3.88 -10.67 -12.37
C VAL A 212 2.56 -10.10 -12.93
N ARG A 213 2.53 -9.76 -14.22
CA ARG A 213 1.33 -9.22 -14.89
C ARG A 213 0.17 -10.18 -14.98
N ASN A 214 0.48 -11.46 -15.13
CA ASN A 214 -0.49 -12.52 -15.36
C ASN A 214 -0.86 -13.25 -14.07
N SER A 215 -0.23 -12.90 -12.95
CA SER A 215 -0.47 -13.50 -11.65
C SER A 215 -1.59 -12.81 -10.88
N ILE A 216 -2.09 -13.50 -9.87
CA ILE A 216 -2.98 -12.93 -8.86
C ILE A 216 -2.16 -12.73 -7.60
N PHE A 217 -2.39 -11.60 -6.94
CA PHE A 217 -1.77 -11.28 -5.67
C PHE A 217 -2.80 -11.37 -4.56
N THR A 218 -2.43 -11.95 -3.43
CA THR A 218 -3.20 -11.84 -2.19
C THR A 218 -2.45 -10.97 -1.21
N VAL A 219 -3.18 -10.07 -0.54
CA VAL A 219 -2.64 -9.23 0.53
C VAL A 219 -3.49 -9.43 1.77
N SER A 220 -2.86 -9.85 2.86
CA SER A 220 -3.47 -9.91 4.17
C SER A 220 -2.66 -9.14 5.21
N THR A 221 -3.32 -8.77 6.29
CA THR A 221 -2.73 -8.21 7.50
C THR A 221 -3.16 -9.02 8.71
N SER A 222 -2.20 -9.28 9.59
CA SER A 222 -2.40 -10.09 10.79
C SER A 222 -2.86 -9.23 11.97
N VAL A 223 -2.26 -8.06 12.16
CA VAL A 223 -2.62 -7.03 13.17
C VAL A 223 -2.02 -5.70 12.72
N LEU A 224 -2.86 -4.69 12.49
CA LEU A 224 -2.43 -3.29 12.37
C LEU A 224 -2.85 -2.58 13.65
N ASN A 225 -1.96 -1.80 14.24
CA ASN A 225 -2.30 -0.90 15.32
C ASN A 225 -1.71 0.48 15.03
N GLY A 226 -2.53 1.50 15.17
CA GLY A 226 -2.09 2.89 15.09
C GLY A 226 -3.19 3.80 14.58
N LYS A 227 -2.87 5.08 14.57
CA LYS A 227 -3.61 6.16 13.97
C LYS A 227 -3.33 6.18 12.47
N THR A 228 -4.33 6.61 11.73
CA THR A 228 -4.19 6.85 10.30
C THR A 228 -4.03 8.34 10.05
N MET A 229 -3.41 8.72 8.94
CA MET A 229 -3.24 10.13 8.59
C MET A 229 -4.56 10.92 8.46
N TYR A 230 -5.72 10.28 8.29
CA TYR A 230 -7.03 10.95 8.20
C TYR A 230 -7.92 10.76 9.42
N LEU A 231 -7.56 9.86 10.35
CA LEU A 231 -8.17 9.73 11.68
C LEU A 231 -7.07 9.80 12.74
N PRO A 232 -6.42 10.97 12.90
CA PRO A 232 -5.28 11.14 13.82
C PRO A 232 -5.66 11.11 15.31
N ALA A 233 -6.95 11.24 15.62
CA ALA A 233 -7.47 11.16 16.99
C ALA A 233 -7.75 9.70 17.43
N ASP A 234 -7.96 8.79 16.48
CA ASP A 234 -8.44 7.43 16.75
C ASP A 234 -7.36 6.39 16.47
N GLN A 235 -7.05 5.59 17.49
CA GLN A 235 -6.18 4.43 17.31
C GLN A 235 -7.02 3.25 16.83
N LEU A 236 -6.64 2.66 15.69
CA LEU A 236 -7.39 1.60 15.04
C LEU A 236 -6.66 0.27 15.18
N ASN A 237 -7.43 -0.81 15.37
CA ASN A 237 -7.00 -2.17 15.11
C ASN A 237 -7.60 -2.62 13.78
N VAL A 238 -6.77 -3.10 12.85
CA VAL A 238 -7.23 -3.59 11.54
C VAL A 238 -6.72 -4.99 11.30
N SER A 239 -7.60 -5.85 10.76
CA SER A 239 -7.22 -7.17 10.29
C SER A 239 -7.93 -7.51 8.98
N THR A 240 -7.41 -8.48 8.25
CA THR A 240 -8.09 -9.01 7.06
C THR A 240 -8.31 -10.52 7.22
N PRO A 241 -9.44 -10.94 7.82
CA PRO A 241 -9.75 -12.35 7.99
C PRO A 241 -9.85 -13.10 6.65
N LYS A 242 -10.16 -12.37 5.56
CA LYS A 242 -10.06 -12.86 4.19
C LYS A 242 -9.13 -11.93 3.40
N PRO A 243 -8.02 -12.44 2.84
CA PRO A 243 -7.07 -11.64 2.07
C PRO A 243 -7.76 -10.91 0.92
N PHE A 244 -7.29 -9.70 0.60
CA PHE A 244 -7.70 -9.02 -0.62
C PHE A 244 -6.97 -9.59 -1.82
N GLN A 245 -7.71 -9.82 -2.90
CA GLN A 245 -7.18 -10.30 -4.16
C GLN A 245 -6.96 -9.14 -5.13
N PHE A 246 -5.80 -9.08 -5.75
CA PHE A 246 -5.42 -8.10 -6.74
C PHE A 246 -4.99 -8.81 -8.03
N ASN A 247 -5.46 -8.32 -9.16
CA ASN A 247 -5.07 -8.80 -10.49
C ASN A 247 -4.54 -7.62 -11.28
N PRO A 248 -3.21 -7.53 -11.48
CA PRO A 248 -2.59 -6.43 -12.19
C PRO A 248 -3.08 -6.25 -13.64
N ALA A 249 -3.59 -7.31 -14.28
CA ALA A 249 -4.17 -7.21 -15.62
C ALA A 249 -5.57 -6.55 -15.65
N CYS A 250 -6.24 -6.47 -14.51
CA CYS A 250 -7.65 -6.12 -14.39
C CYS A 250 -7.86 -4.77 -13.71
N SER A 251 -7.23 -4.54 -12.55
CA SER A 251 -7.30 -3.27 -11.84
C SER A 251 -5.94 -2.91 -11.24
N ALA A 252 -5.56 -1.65 -11.40
CA ALA A 252 -4.33 -1.08 -10.84
C ALA A 252 -4.54 -0.43 -9.46
N SER A 253 -5.76 -0.50 -8.92
CA SER A 253 -6.15 0.34 -7.77
C SER A 253 -7.15 -0.30 -6.82
N ALA A 254 -7.92 -1.28 -7.30
CA ALA A 254 -8.97 -1.94 -6.53
C ALA A 254 -8.70 -3.43 -6.40
N PRO A 255 -9.04 -4.05 -5.25
CA PRO A 255 -9.20 -5.49 -5.18
C PRO A 255 -10.19 -5.95 -6.26
N VAL A 256 -10.01 -7.15 -6.81
CA VAL A 256 -10.81 -7.69 -7.94
C VAL A 256 -11.59 -8.97 -7.59
N GLY A 257 -11.43 -9.44 -6.37
CA GLY A 257 -12.01 -10.68 -5.88
C GLY A 257 -12.43 -10.54 -4.42
N ASN A 258 -12.96 -11.62 -3.86
CA ASN A 258 -13.51 -11.57 -2.51
C ASN A 258 -12.42 -11.27 -1.45
N GLY A 259 -12.68 -10.32 -0.57
CA GLY A 259 -11.81 -9.96 0.54
C GLY A 259 -12.59 -9.34 1.69
N LEU A 260 -12.05 -9.37 2.90
CA LEU A 260 -12.71 -8.85 4.09
C LEU A 260 -11.70 -8.11 4.96
N MET A 261 -11.98 -6.84 5.24
CA MET A 261 -11.28 -6.05 6.26
C MET A 261 -12.20 -5.81 7.44
N THR A 262 -11.63 -5.89 8.63
CA THR A 262 -12.31 -5.62 9.89
C THR A 262 -11.52 -4.55 10.62
N ILE A 263 -12.22 -3.55 11.15
CA ILE A 263 -11.62 -2.38 11.80
C ILE A 263 -12.36 -2.12 13.10
N SER A 264 -11.63 -2.02 14.20
CA SER A 264 -12.15 -1.61 15.50
C SER A 264 -11.31 -0.48 16.08
N LEU A 265 -11.86 0.27 17.03
CA LEU A 265 -11.07 1.17 17.86
C LEU A 265 -10.19 0.34 18.81
N ALA A 266 -8.97 0.81 19.09
CA ALA A 266 -8.02 0.08 19.93
C ALA A 266 -8.39 0.05 21.41
N ASN A 267 -9.19 1.03 21.86
CA ASN A 267 -9.61 1.20 23.26
C ASN A 267 -11.08 0.79 23.50
N ASP A 268 -11.73 0.10 22.54
CA ASP A 268 -13.11 -0.39 22.70
C ASP A 268 -13.07 -1.81 23.28
N ASP A 269 -13.07 -1.91 24.62
CA ASP A 269 -13.02 -3.16 25.40
C ASP A 269 -14.23 -4.08 25.17
N GLU A 270 -15.33 -3.56 24.61
CA GLU A 270 -16.55 -4.35 24.36
C GLU A 270 -16.61 -4.93 22.94
N MET A 271 -15.69 -4.56 22.03
CA MET A 271 -15.60 -5.00 20.61
C MET A 271 -16.89 -4.93 19.76
N MET A 272 -18.00 -4.43 20.30
CA MET A 272 -19.34 -4.62 19.74
C MET A 272 -20.01 -3.32 19.27
N SER A 273 -19.51 -2.15 19.69
CA SER A 273 -20.12 -0.85 19.35
C SER A 273 -19.50 -0.14 18.14
N ASN A 274 -18.16 -0.12 18.01
CA ASN A 274 -17.47 0.66 16.98
C ASN A 274 -16.66 -0.21 16.02
N TYR A 275 -17.35 -1.14 15.36
CA TYR A 275 -16.76 -2.09 14.42
C TYR A 275 -17.21 -1.78 12.99
N THR A 276 -16.24 -1.58 12.10
CA THR A 276 -16.47 -1.46 10.65
C THR A 276 -16.00 -2.74 9.96
N THR A 277 -16.86 -3.35 9.15
CA THR A 277 -16.44 -4.37 8.17
C THR A 277 -16.52 -3.83 6.77
N ALA A 278 -15.50 -4.10 5.95
CA ALA A 278 -15.55 -3.88 4.53
C ALA A 278 -15.34 -5.22 3.79
N GLU A 279 -16.38 -5.68 3.13
CA GLU A 279 -16.38 -6.90 2.32
C GLU A 279 -16.35 -6.52 0.84
N VAL A 280 -15.31 -6.94 0.13
CA VAL A 280 -15.28 -6.84 -1.33
C VAL A 280 -16.02 -8.03 -1.91
N MET A 281 -17.07 -7.75 -2.69
CA MET A 281 -17.95 -8.74 -3.31
C MET A 281 -17.61 -8.88 -4.79
N GLY A 282 -16.49 -9.54 -5.09
CA GLY A 282 -16.05 -9.80 -6.47
C GLY A 282 -16.56 -11.11 -7.06
N GLY A 283 -17.14 -11.99 -6.22
CA GLY A 283 -17.42 -13.38 -6.56
C GLY A 283 -16.12 -14.20 -6.70
N ASP A 284 -16.24 -15.46 -7.09
CA ASP A 284 -15.07 -16.32 -7.38
C ASP A 284 -14.43 -15.99 -8.75
N GLN A 285 -14.98 -15.01 -9.47
CA GLN A 285 -14.49 -14.59 -10.78
C GLN A 285 -13.34 -13.58 -10.61
N LEU A 286 -12.13 -14.06 -10.83
CA LEU A 286 -10.85 -13.34 -10.72
C LEU A 286 -10.65 -12.21 -11.77
N ASN A 287 -11.69 -11.92 -12.56
CA ASN A 287 -11.71 -10.96 -13.65
C ASN A 287 -12.73 -9.82 -13.43
N THR A 288 -13.37 -9.74 -12.25
CA THR A 288 -14.24 -8.61 -11.92
C THR A 288 -13.38 -7.39 -11.57
N CYS A 289 -13.14 -6.50 -12.55
CA CYS A 289 -12.23 -5.36 -12.34
C CYS A 289 -12.81 -4.23 -11.48
N PHE A 290 -14.10 -4.30 -11.15
CA PHE A 290 -14.82 -3.31 -10.33
C PHE A 290 -15.80 -4.04 -9.39
N PRO A 291 -15.31 -4.75 -8.36
CA PRO A 291 -16.20 -5.39 -7.42
C PRO A 291 -16.89 -4.35 -6.54
N LYS A 292 -18.10 -4.67 -6.10
CA LYS A 292 -18.80 -3.86 -5.10
C LYS A 292 -18.16 -4.00 -3.73
N ILE A 293 -18.30 -2.98 -2.90
CA ILE A 293 -17.84 -3.04 -1.51
C ILE A 293 -19.04 -2.88 -0.60
N LYS A 294 -19.24 -3.86 0.27
CA LYS A 294 -20.25 -3.85 1.31
C LYS A 294 -19.62 -3.38 2.61
N ILE A 295 -20.09 -2.26 3.12
CA ILE A 295 -19.69 -1.72 4.42
C ILE A 295 -20.76 -2.04 5.45
N SER A 296 -20.36 -2.58 6.60
CA SER A 296 -21.23 -2.72 7.76
C SER A 296 -20.68 -1.92 8.95
N TYR A 297 -21.54 -1.17 9.61
CA TYR A 297 -21.19 -0.34 10.77
C TYR A 297 -22.43 -0.11 11.65
N GLY A 298 -22.30 -0.28 12.97
CA GLY A 298 -23.38 -0.01 13.93
C GLY A 298 -24.68 -0.81 13.68
N GLY A 299 -24.58 -2.02 13.10
CA GLY A 299 -25.73 -2.85 12.72
C GLY A 299 -26.36 -2.52 11.36
N TYR A 300 -25.87 -1.49 10.66
CA TYR A 300 -26.33 -1.13 9.31
C TYR A 300 -25.37 -1.65 8.23
N THR A 301 -25.89 -1.81 7.01
CA THR A 301 -25.12 -2.32 5.86
C THR A 301 -25.43 -1.50 4.61
N THR A 302 -24.40 -1.12 3.84
CA THR A 302 -24.53 -0.40 2.56
C THR A 302 -23.55 -0.95 1.52
N GLU A 303 -24.00 -1.09 0.27
CA GLU A 303 -23.15 -1.44 -0.88
C GLU A 303 -22.72 -0.17 -1.63
N TYR A 304 -21.45 -0.11 -2.00
CA TYR A 304 -20.82 0.93 -2.82
C TYR A 304 -20.26 0.33 -4.12
#